data_AF-A0A1R3W9W0-F1
#
_entry.id   AF-A0A1R3W9W0-F1
#
_cell.length_a   1.000
_cell.length_b   1.000
_cell.length_c   1.000
_cell.angle_alpha   90.00
_cell.angle_beta   90.00
_cell.angle_gamma   90.00
#
_symmetry.space_group_name_H-M   'P 1'
#
loop_
_entity.id
_entity.type
_entity.pdbx_description
1 polymer ?
#
loop_
_entity_poly.entity_id
_entity_poly.type
_entity_poly.pdbx_seq_one_letter_code
_entity_poly.pdbx_strand_id
1 'polypeptide(L)'
;MRKTISIPISPELAAELESARGEFVQKFGREPTGEDPIFFDPDCDTPVAMSEEKVTAMIVEAAREAGIREELIYAFEKSGYIVTKENQHLIPPEGLFAHNAAIDEYRRKHDRGKRT
;
A
#
# COMPACT_ATOMS: atom_id res chain seq x y z
N MET A 1 20.24 12.09 11.76
CA MET A 1 20.64 12.35 10.35
C MET A 1 19.77 11.49 9.45
N ARG A 2 18.96 12.07 8.55
CA ARG A 2 18.24 11.29 7.52
C ARG A 2 19.29 10.74 6.55
N LYS A 3 19.32 9.43 6.34
CA LYS A 3 20.26 8.80 5.41
C LYS A 3 19.73 9.02 4.00
N THR A 4 20.37 9.89 3.23
CA THR A 4 20.03 10.09 1.82
C THR A 4 20.58 8.91 1.03
N ILE A 5 19.69 8.16 0.39
CA ILE A 5 20.05 7.05 -0.49
C ILE A 5 19.70 7.50 -1.91
N SER A 6 20.65 7.39 -2.83
CA SER A 6 20.41 7.65 -4.25
C SER A 6 20.12 6.31 -4.93
N ILE A 7 18.99 6.22 -5.62
CA ILE A 7 18.58 5.06 -6.40
C ILE A 7 18.38 5.48 -7.86
N PRO A 8 18.85 4.68 -8.84
CA PRO A 8 18.62 4.98 -10.25
C PRO A 8 17.12 4.91 -10.55
N ILE A 9 16.59 5.92 -11.23
CA ILE A 9 15.20 6.00 -11.66
C ILE A 9 15.11 5.48 -13.10
N SER A 10 14.22 4.53 -13.36
CA SER A 10 13.95 4.06 -14.72
C SER A 10 13.22 5.15 -15.53
N PRO A 11 13.36 5.18 -16.87
CA PRO A 11 12.63 6.15 -17.70
C PRO A 11 11.11 6.07 -17.52
N GLU A 12 10.59 4.86 -17.30
CA GLU A 12 9.17 4.62 -17.00
C GLU A 12 8.76 5.29 -15.68
N LEU A 13 9.50 5.05 -14.60
CA LEU A 13 9.21 5.70 -13.31
C LEU A 13 9.37 7.22 -13.39
N ALA A 14 10.33 7.73 -14.16
CA ALA A 14 10.49 9.16 -14.37
C ALA A 14 9.26 9.78 -15.05
N ALA A 15 8.67 9.09 -16.04
CA ALA A 15 7.47 9.55 -16.71
C ALA A 15 6.27 9.61 -15.74
N GLU A 16 6.10 8.59 -14.89
CA GLU A 16 5.04 8.57 -13.87
C GLU A 16 5.22 9.70 -12.84
N LEU A 17 6.45 9.96 -12.39
CA LEU A 17 6.74 11.05 -11.46
C LEU A 17 6.47 12.43 -12.09
N GLU A 18 6.76 12.62 -13.37
CA GLU A 18 6.40 13.84 -14.09
C GLU A 18 4.89 14.00 -14.26
N SER A 19 4.16 12.90 -14.49
CA SER A 19 2.69 12.92 -14.52
C SER A 19 2.11 13.35 -13.17
N ALA A 20 2.58 12.73 -12.08
CA ALA A 20 2.16 13.09 -10.72
C ALA A 20 2.48 14.56 -10.38
N ARG A 21 3.64 15.07 -10.83
CA ARG A 21 3.98 16.50 -10.73
C ARG A 21 2.98 17.37 -11.49
N GLY A 22 2.58 16.98 -12.69
CA GLY A 22 1.56 17.67 -13.49
C GLY A 22 0.22 17.75 -12.76
N GLU A 23 -0.24 16.65 -12.18
CA GLU A 23 -1.47 16.58 -11.37
C GLU A 23 -1.40 17.49 -10.14
N PHE A 24 -0.24 17.53 -9.47
CA PHE A 24 0.00 18.44 -8.35
C PHE A 24 -0.15 19.91 -8.78
N VAL A 25 0.51 20.31 -9.87
CA VAL A 25 0.44 21.69 -10.38
C VAL A 25 -0.98 22.04 -10.80
N GLN A 26 -1.71 21.10 -11.42
CA GLN A 26 -3.10 21.30 -11.81
C GLN A 26 -4.01 21.52 -10.59
N LYS A 27 -3.80 20.79 -9.50
CA LYS A 27 -4.62 20.88 -8.28
C LYS A 27 -4.29 22.10 -7.43
N PHE A 28 -3.00 22.39 -7.23
CA PHE A 28 -2.54 23.40 -6.27
C PHE A 28 -2.03 24.70 -6.91
N GLY A 29 -1.91 24.75 -8.24
CA GLY A 29 -1.50 25.95 -8.98
C GLY A 29 -0.04 26.36 -8.80
N ARG A 30 0.80 25.49 -8.24
CA ARG A 30 2.23 25.72 -7.99
C ARG A 30 3.03 24.43 -8.11
N GLU A 31 4.35 24.56 -8.28
CA GLU A 31 5.27 23.42 -8.22
C GLU A 31 5.34 22.83 -6.80
N PRO A 32 5.54 21.50 -6.66
CA PRO A 32 5.84 20.88 -5.38
C PRO A 32 7.22 21.31 -4.88
N THR A 33 7.32 21.50 -3.57
CA THR A 33 8.56 21.80 -2.84
C THR A 33 9.11 20.52 -2.21
N GLY A 34 10.31 20.58 -1.64
CA GLY A 34 10.94 19.40 -1.04
C GLY A 34 10.20 18.79 0.16
N GLU A 35 9.20 19.47 0.72
CA GLU A 35 8.36 18.96 1.81
C GLU A 35 6.98 18.48 1.31
N ASP A 36 6.61 18.80 0.08
CA ASP A 36 5.31 18.41 -0.47
C ASP A 36 5.29 16.93 -0.85
N PRO A 37 4.20 16.21 -0.51
CA PRO A 37 4.01 14.84 -0.97
C PRO A 37 3.73 14.82 -2.47
N ILE A 38 4.50 14.04 -3.22
CA ILE A 38 4.23 13.76 -4.64
C ILE A 38 2.95 12.93 -4.80
N PHE A 39 2.75 11.95 -3.91
CA PHE A 39 1.50 11.20 -3.77
C PHE A 39 0.65 11.85 -2.67
N PHE A 40 -0.23 12.75 -3.05
CA PHE A 40 -1.07 13.55 -2.15
C PHE A 40 -2.50 13.01 -2.06
N ASP A 41 -3.24 13.44 -1.04
CA ASP A 41 -4.67 13.20 -0.93
C ASP A 41 -5.45 14.14 -1.87
N PRO A 42 -6.14 13.61 -2.90
CA PRO A 42 -6.90 14.44 -3.84
C PRO A 42 -8.12 15.11 -3.22
N ASP A 43 -8.55 14.71 -2.01
CA ASP A 43 -9.72 15.28 -1.34
C ASP A 43 -9.37 16.46 -0.42
N CYS A 44 -8.08 16.76 -0.24
CA CYS A 44 -7.62 17.88 0.57
C CYS A 44 -7.30 19.12 -0.28
N ASP A 45 -7.59 20.29 0.27
CA ASP A 45 -7.25 21.59 -0.35
C ASP A 45 -5.77 21.95 -0.19
N THR A 46 -5.07 21.29 0.73
CA THR A 46 -3.63 21.41 0.93
C THR A 46 -2.94 20.09 0.60
N PRO A 47 -1.67 20.14 0.14
CA PRO A 47 -0.92 18.96 -0.22
C PRO A 47 -0.51 18.18 1.04
N VAL A 48 -1.32 17.19 1.39
CA VAL A 48 -1.06 16.25 2.48
C VAL A 48 -0.99 14.85 1.90
N ALA A 49 -0.18 13.98 2.50
CA ALA A 49 -0.17 12.58 2.11
C ALA A 49 -1.51 11.92 2.50
N MET A 50 -1.95 10.94 1.72
CA MET A 50 -3.11 10.12 2.09
C MET A 50 -2.87 9.44 3.44
N SER A 51 -3.91 9.36 4.26
CA SER A 51 -3.80 8.64 5.54
C SER A 51 -3.54 7.16 5.28
N GLU A 52 -2.86 6.50 6.23
CA GLU A 52 -2.56 5.08 6.13
C GLU A 52 -3.85 4.24 6.02
N GLU A 53 -4.91 4.65 6.73
CA GLU A 53 -6.22 4.00 6.68
C GLU A 53 -6.85 4.12 5.28
N LYS A 54 -6.74 5.30 4.65
CA LYS A 54 -7.28 5.53 3.30
C LYS A 54 -6.53 4.69 2.26
N VAL A 55 -5.20 4.66 2.34
CA VAL A 55 -4.36 3.82 1.46
C VAL A 55 -4.69 2.35 1.67
N THR A 56 -4.81 1.90 2.92
CA THR A 56 -5.17 0.51 3.26
C THR A 56 -6.52 0.15 2.67
N ALA A 57 -7.54 1.00 2.83
CA ALA A 57 -8.87 0.78 2.29
C ALA A 57 -8.85 0.67 0.75
N MET A 58 -8.11 1.54 0.07
CA MET A 58 -7.95 1.48 -1.39
C MET A 58 -7.31 0.17 -1.85
N ILE A 59 -6.27 -0.30 -1.15
CA ILE A 59 -5.62 -1.58 -1.45
C ILE A 59 -6.59 -2.75 -1.25
N VAL A 60 -7.37 -2.74 -0.17
CA VAL A 60 -8.37 -3.77 0.13
C VAL A 60 -9.43 -3.83 -0.96
N GLU A 61 -9.98 -2.70 -1.37
CA GLU A 61 -11.01 -2.65 -2.42
C GLU A 61 -10.44 -3.13 -3.77
N ALA A 62 -9.25 -2.66 -4.15
CA ALA A 62 -8.57 -3.14 -5.37
C ALA A 62 -8.30 -4.66 -5.31
N ALA A 63 -7.92 -5.20 -4.15
CA ALA A 63 -7.71 -6.63 -3.98
C ALA A 63 -9.02 -7.43 -4.13
N ARG A 64 -10.14 -6.92 -3.61
CA ARG A 64 -11.47 -7.54 -3.79
C ARG A 64 -11.89 -7.53 -5.25
N GLU A 65 -11.74 -6.41 -5.94
CA GLU A 65 -12.04 -6.28 -7.37
C GLU A 65 -11.18 -7.22 -8.23
N ALA A 66 -9.92 -7.42 -7.85
CA ALA A 66 -9.01 -8.37 -8.49
C ALA A 66 -9.31 -9.84 -8.15
N GLY A 67 -10.29 -10.12 -7.29
CA GLY A 67 -10.65 -11.49 -6.88
C GLY A 67 -9.60 -12.16 -6.01
N ILE A 68 -8.80 -11.38 -5.28
CA ILE A 68 -7.84 -11.92 -4.30
C ILE A 68 -8.63 -12.60 -3.18
N ARG A 69 -8.10 -13.73 -2.70
CA ARG A 69 -8.74 -14.51 -1.63
C ARG A 69 -8.84 -13.68 -0.35
N GLU A 70 -10.02 -13.71 0.27
CA GLU A 70 -10.32 -12.91 1.47
C GLU A 70 -9.38 -13.23 2.66
N GLU A 71 -8.87 -14.46 2.78
CA GLU A 71 -7.86 -14.77 3.81
C GLU A 71 -6.54 -14.01 3.66
N LEU A 72 -6.18 -13.64 2.41
CA LEU A 72 -4.98 -12.86 2.12
C LEU A 72 -5.22 -11.38 2.35
N ILE A 73 -6.41 -10.89 2.03
CA ILE A 73 -6.85 -9.53 2.33
C ILE A 73 -6.84 -9.34 3.85
N TYR A 74 -7.43 -10.27 4.61
CA TYR A 74 -7.40 -10.25 6.08
C TYR A 74 -5.98 -10.27 6.65
N ALA A 75 -5.09 -11.05 6.04
CA ALA A 75 -3.71 -11.12 6.48
C ALA A 75 -2.94 -9.82 6.19
N PHE A 76 -3.20 -9.16 5.07
CA PHE A 76 -2.66 -7.83 4.78
C PHE A 76 -3.16 -6.81 5.82
N GLU A 77 -4.47 -6.71 6.05
CA GLU A 77 -5.05 -5.75 7.01
C GLU A 77 -4.47 -5.92 8.43
N LYS A 78 -4.16 -7.16 8.83
CA LYS A 78 -3.64 -7.45 10.17
C LYS A 78 -2.12 -7.33 10.30
N SER A 79 -1.38 -7.60 9.24
CA SER A 79 0.10 -7.67 9.29
C SER A 79 0.80 -6.48 8.63
N GLY A 80 0.12 -5.74 7.75
CA GLY A 80 0.70 -4.71 6.90
C GLY A 80 1.51 -5.25 5.71
N TYR A 81 1.58 -6.58 5.53
CA TYR A 81 2.39 -7.20 4.48
C TYR A 81 1.55 -7.85 3.39
N ILE A 82 1.89 -7.53 2.14
CA ILE A 82 1.44 -8.24 0.93
C ILE A 82 2.50 -9.29 0.60
N VAL A 83 2.23 -10.56 0.88
CA VAL A 83 3.18 -11.66 0.69
C VAL A 83 2.93 -12.37 -0.64
N THR A 84 3.97 -12.49 -1.45
CA THR A 84 4.00 -13.20 -2.73
C THR A 84 5.23 -14.11 -2.80
N LYS A 85 5.28 -15.01 -3.79
CA LYS A 85 6.47 -15.87 -3.97
C LYS A 85 7.70 -15.03 -4.33
N GLU A 86 7.46 -13.93 -5.04
CA GLU A 86 8.42 -12.99 -5.57
C GLU A 86 9.03 -12.11 -4.48
N ASN A 87 8.32 -11.81 -3.38
CA ASN A 87 8.79 -10.87 -2.35
C ASN A 87 8.98 -11.46 -0.96
N GLN A 88 8.50 -12.68 -0.66
CA GLN A 88 8.54 -13.26 0.69
C GLN A 88 9.94 -13.28 1.33
N HIS A 89 10.99 -13.33 0.52
CA HIS A 89 12.39 -13.34 0.96
C HIS A 89 12.91 -11.95 1.39
N LEU A 90 12.18 -10.88 1.07
CA LEU A 90 12.47 -9.51 1.48
C LEU A 90 11.72 -9.12 2.77
N ILE A 91 10.76 -9.93 3.18
CA ILE A 91 9.90 -9.66 4.33
C ILE A 91 10.62 -10.13 5.61
N PRO A 92 10.68 -9.32 6.66
CA PRO A 92 11.23 -9.74 7.94
C PRO A 92 10.53 -11.00 8.48
N PRO A 93 11.25 -11.94 9.13
CA PRO A 93 10.66 -13.18 9.63
C PRO A 93 9.40 -12.97 10.49
N GLU A 94 9.41 -11.93 11.34
CA GLU A 94 8.28 -11.54 12.19
C GLU A 94 7.05 -11.09 11.38
N GLY A 95 7.26 -10.40 10.26
CA GLY A 95 6.20 -9.97 9.34
C GLY A 95 5.57 -11.16 8.63
N LEU A 96 6.41 -12.08 8.14
CA LEU A 96 5.94 -13.31 7.51
C LEU A 96 5.18 -14.22 8.50
N PHE A 97 5.65 -14.30 9.75
CA PHE A 97 4.94 -15.01 10.82
C PHE A 97 3.57 -14.38 11.10
N ALA A 98 3.50 -13.06 11.28
CA ALA A 98 2.25 -12.34 11.53
C ALA A 98 1.23 -12.55 10.40
N HIS A 99 1.69 -12.47 9.15
CA HIS A 99 0.85 -12.72 7.97
C HIS A 99 0.27 -14.15 7.97
N ASN A 100 1.12 -15.17 8.16
CA ASN A 100 0.67 -16.56 8.18
C ASN A 100 -0.28 -16.86 9.35
N ALA A 101 0.00 -16.31 10.54
CA ALA A 101 -0.87 -16.45 11.70
C ALA A 101 -2.27 -15.84 11.46
N ALA A 102 -2.34 -14.71 10.74
CA ALA A 102 -3.61 -14.09 10.37
C ALA A 102 -4.42 -14.95 9.39
N ILE A 103 -3.78 -15.59 8.41
CA ILE A 103 -4.44 -16.56 7.50
C ILE A 103 -5.04 -17.71 8.31
N ASP A 104 -4.27 -18.31 9.22
CA ASP A 104 -4.72 -19.42 10.03
C ASP A 104 -5.89 -19.03 10.96
N GLU A 105 -5.88 -17.81 11.48
CA GLU A 105 -6.98 -17.27 12.25
C GLU A 105 -8.25 -17.11 11.41
N TYR A 106 -8.14 -16.55 10.20
CA TYR A 106 -9.26 -16.40 9.28
C TYR A 106 -9.91 -17.75 8.97
N ARG A 107 -9.10 -18.74 8.59
CA ARG A 107 -9.55 -20.11 8.32
C ARG A 107 -10.27 -20.71 9.52
N ARG A 108 -9.70 -20.60 10.73
CA ARG A 108 -10.33 -21.10 11.96
C ARG A 108 -11.70 -20.46 12.24
N LYS A 109 -11.85 -19.15 11.97
CA LYS A 109 -13.12 -18.44 12.15
C LYS A 109 -14.18 -18.89 11.15
N HIS A 110 -13.78 -19.17 9.91
CA HIS A 110 -14.73 -19.47 8.83
C HIS A 110 -14.97 -20.97 8.60
N ASP A 111 -14.08 -21.85 9.06
CA ASP A 111 -14.32 -23.30 9.10
C ASP A 111 -15.31 -23.69 10.20
N ARG A 112 -15.37 -22.94 11.32
CA ARG A 112 -16.39 -23.15 12.37
C ARG A 112 -17.79 -22.77 11.92
N GLY A 113 -17.93 -21.85 10.96
CA GLY A 113 -19.22 -21.45 10.40
C GLY A 113 -19.80 -22.42 9.36
N LYS A 114 -19.00 -23.39 8.87
CA LYS A 114 -19.44 -24.40 7.87
C LYS A 114 -19.88 -25.74 8.49
N ARG A 115 -19.82 -25.90 9.82
CA ARG A 115 -20.15 -27.15 10.54
C ARG A 115 -21.50 -27.12 11.27
N THR A 116 -22.41 -26.24 10.88
CA THR A 116 -23.81 -26.18 11.34
C THR A 116 -24.74 -26.21 10.14
#